data_AF-A0A813WPQ2-F1
#
_entry.id   AF-A0A813WPQ2-F1
#
_cell.length_a   1.000
_cell.length_b   1.000
_cell.length_c   1.000
_cell.angle_alpha   90.00
_cell.angle_beta   90.00
_cell.angle_gamma   90.00
#
_symmetry.space_group_name_H-M   'P 1'
#
loop_
_entity.id
_entity.type
_entity.pdbx_description
1 polymer ?
#
loop_
_entity_poly.entity_id
_entity_poly.type
_entity_poly.pdbx_seq_one_letter_code
_entity_poly.pdbx_strand_id
1 'polypeptide(L)'
;MEPQMESEPSSLRNNLITVDRPDTAQLVDLHVYVIPTSVWQEQKNLAENDAIEQAISAGFVHVPQNLTIYDLRQHITDICGQEDGFPKDFIYLRSVGRCLAKVRPQQELELKVKNYRPPITFAPEIYVLEGHHDDDSSLASKSKSSLSHESSIQSSSSSTATTGRQESWTRSISESPAPIATLNPSFIHSSSEQQNSTILDRSATSSTSTLSRASSTLSARDLAKLREEQERLRLRQIELARQRREIEEEQQRRKTTESTQSDDSKTETRRFELPTRDIEAEKLKAAKEQEEQQRRRRELEVEAQKAALQREEQKRKVEQEKRQREIEQEEKNKNEQRNTLSKLEREKQEEEAATRIQASFRGYQSRQKSKDQKRHKTSNFAKSRGLWSADSDRKREQSPIKHKTIHSLPLERNEAQELERLQKEARELARRKAEEDHAEEIKAHEVVKLSEHLEKLKSERIELENNREAIIRRMQQLHAQIAVRRTEERDLWKQKYLVQKKKTAELEEKTRAAFQDQPDLASRTEQTKLRLNNSTKLRQQAENECQLLKQELHQMRSSLHSLEKSSIPAKLLPPPPLPQQQQQQNIPIIFDITLKY
;
A
#
# COMPACT_ATOMS: atom_id res chain seq x y z
N MET A 1 -19.02 69.68 39.34
CA MET A 1 -18.60 69.85 37.93
C MET A 1 -17.47 68.86 37.71
N GLU A 2 -17.83 67.62 37.45
CA GLU A 2 -16.97 66.51 37.04
C GLU A 2 -17.94 65.43 36.54
N PRO A 3 -17.82 64.96 35.29
CA PRO A 3 -18.38 63.66 34.95
C PRO A 3 -17.42 62.83 34.09
N GLN A 4 -17.17 61.63 34.60
CA GLN A 4 -17.13 60.33 33.90
C GLN A 4 -16.80 60.31 32.39
N MET A 5 -15.76 59.56 32.03
CA MET A 5 -15.79 58.74 30.82
C MET A 5 -15.85 57.27 31.23
N GLU A 6 -16.90 56.59 30.78
CA GLU A 6 -17.17 55.19 31.07
C GLU A 6 -16.35 54.26 30.17
N SER A 7 -16.02 53.09 30.72
CA SER A 7 -15.49 51.95 29.98
C SER A 7 -16.64 51.05 29.53
N GLU A 8 -16.77 50.78 28.24
CA GLU A 8 -17.60 49.69 27.69
C GLU A 8 -16.86 48.98 26.53
N PRO A 9 -17.16 47.70 26.22
CA PRO A 9 -16.20 46.79 25.62
C PRO A 9 -16.30 46.61 24.08
N SER A 10 -15.18 46.21 23.49
CA SER A 10 -15.04 45.87 22.07
C SER A 10 -15.77 44.55 21.70
N SER A 11 -17.09 44.59 21.48
CA SER A 11 -17.87 43.40 21.10
C SER A 11 -18.98 43.66 20.04
N LEU A 12 -18.64 44.30 18.91
CA LEU A 12 -19.51 44.33 17.72
C LEU A 12 -18.72 44.30 16.39
N ARG A 13 -18.01 43.19 16.10
CA ARG A 13 -17.61 42.79 14.73
C ARG A 13 -17.58 41.27 14.56
N ASN A 14 -18.74 40.64 14.73
CA ASN A 14 -19.02 39.29 14.21
C ASN A 14 -20.39 39.32 13.53
N ASN A 15 -20.55 38.53 12.46
CA ASN A 15 -21.79 38.22 11.72
C ASN A 15 -22.17 39.15 10.54
N LEU A 16 -21.35 39.14 9.49
CA LEU A 16 -21.72 39.04 8.06
C LEU A 16 -20.38 39.02 7.29
N ILE A 17 -19.95 37.97 6.59
CA ILE A 17 -20.57 36.71 6.14
C ILE A 17 -19.58 35.58 6.46
N THR A 18 -20.03 34.51 7.14
CA THR A 18 -19.27 33.26 7.14
C THR A 18 -19.44 32.61 5.77
N VAL A 19 -18.55 32.94 4.84
CA VAL A 19 -18.34 32.10 3.66
C VAL A 19 -17.79 30.80 4.21
N ASP A 20 -18.52 29.70 4.04
CA ASP A 20 -18.07 28.37 4.45
C ASP A 20 -16.67 28.14 3.90
N ARG A 21 -15.66 28.10 4.79
CA ARG A 21 -14.35 27.57 4.41
C ARG A 21 -14.61 26.09 4.11
N PRO A 22 -14.51 25.64 2.84
CA PRO A 22 -14.80 24.26 2.53
C PRO A 22 -13.88 23.36 3.37
N ASP A 23 -14.43 22.23 3.82
CA ASP A 23 -13.69 21.23 4.57
C ASP A 23 -12.34 20.99 3.89
N THR A 24 -11.25 21.17 4.65
CA THR A 24 -9.90 21.17 4.07
C THR A 24 -9.53 19.81 3.49
N ALA A 25 -10.24 18.73 3.90
CA ALA A 25 -10.13 17.41 3.29
C ALA A 25 -10.69 17.32 1.84
N GLN A 26 -11.45 18.32 1.38
CA GLN A 26 -12.08 18.38 0.05
C GLN A 26 -11.36 19.30 -0.94
N LEU A 27 -10.25 19.90 -0.55
CA LEU A 27 -9.40 20.70 -1.43
C LEU A 27 -8.27 19.82 -2.00
N VAL A 28 -7.70 20.23 -3.14
CA VAL A 28 -6.58 19.59 -3.83
C VAL A 28 -5.62 20.67 -4.28
N ASP A 29 -4.34 20.47 -3.99
CA ASP A 29 -3.24 21.22 -4.61
C ASP A 29 -2.99 20.64 -6.01
N LEU A 30 -3.19 21.45 -7.04
CA LEU A 30 -2.96 21.10 -8.44
C LEU A 30 -1.77 21.91 -8.96
N HIS A 31 -0.75 21.24 -9.49
CA HIS A 31 0.41 21.89 -10.10
C HIS A 31 0.08 22.28 -11.54
N VAL A 32 0.17 23.57 -11.87
CA VAL A 32 -0.06 24.11 -13.22
C VAL A 32 1.28 24.21 -13.97
N TYR A 33 1.32 23.64 -15.17
CA TYR A 33 2.46 23.67 -16.07
C TYR A 33 2.11 24.30 -17.41
N VAL A 34 2.91 25.26 -17.87
CA VAL A 34 2.83 25.85 -19.20
C VAL A 34 3.75 25.08 -20.16
N ILE A 35 3.19 24.52 -21.22
CA ILE A 35 3.92 23.85 -22.30
C ILE A 35 4.34 24.92 -23.32
N PRO A 36 5.63 25.00 -23.70
CA PRO A 36 6.06 25.90 -24.77
C PRO A 36 5.40 25.58 -26.12
N THR A 37 5.04 26.61 -26.89
CA THR A 37 4.47 26.43 -28.24
C THR A 37 5.44 25.75 -29.23
N SER A 38 6.75 25.83 -28.99
CA SER A 38 7.80 25.21 -29.79
C SER A 38 7.77 23.66 -29.81
N VAL A 39 7.21 23.02 -28.78
CA VAL A 39 7.12 21.55 -28.68
C VAL A 39 5.75 21.00 -29.10
N TRP A 40 4.82 21.88 -29.49
CA TRP A 40 3.48 21.49 -29.94
C TRP A 40 3.43 21.20 -31.43
N GLN A 41 2.95 20.01 -31.82
CA GLN A 41 2.75 19.64 -33.22
C GLN A 41 1.33 20.05 -33.66
N GLU A 42 1.16 21.32 -34.04
CA GLU A 42 -0.13 21.92 -34.42
C GLU A 42 -0.90 21.09 -35.45
N GLN A 43 -0.22 20.59 -36.50
CA GLN A 43 -0.82 19.74 -37.54
C GLN A 43 -1.48 18.46 -37.00
N LYS A 44 -1.07 17.96 -35.83
CA LYS A 44 -1.59 16.75 -35.19
C LYS A 44 -2.44 17.05 -33.94
N ASN A 45 -2.51 18.32 -33.51
CA ASN A 45 -3.10 18.75 -32.24
C ASN A 45 -2.58 17.95 -31.03
N LEU A 46 -1.26 17.76 -30.97
CA LEU A 46 -0.60 16.85 -30.05
C LEU A 46 0.83 17.31 -29.71
N ALA A 47 1.30 17.03 -28.50
CA ALA A 47 2.72 16.96 -28.16
C ALA A 47 3.06 15.57 -27.63
N GLU A 48 4.31 15.13 -27.80
CA GLU A 48 4.79 13.87 -27.18
C GLU A 48 5.06 14.11 -25.68
N ASN A 49 4.97 13.08 -24.83
CA ASN A 49 5.12 13.29 -23.38
C ASN A 49 6.51 13.85 -22.99
N ASP A 50 7.53 13.65 -23.80
CA ASP A 50 8.86 14.25 -23.65
C ASP A 50 8.81 15.80 -23.63
N ALA A 51 7.74 16.41 -24.17
CA ALA A 51 7.47 17.84 -24.04
C ALA A 51 7.23 18.30 -22.58
N ILE A 52 6.85 17.39 -21.67
CA ILE A 52 6.70 17.67 -20.23
C ILE A 52 8.05 18.05 -19.61
N GLU A 53 9.17 17.52 -20.11
CA GLU A 53 10.50 17.92 -19.63
C GLU A 53 10.77 19.42 -19.87
N GLN A 54 10.24 19.97 -20.96
CA GLN A 54 10.37 21.38 -21.34
C GLN A 54 9.28 22.28 -20.74
N ALA A 55 8.35 21.72 -19.96
CA ALA A 55 7.28 22.48 -19.32
C ALA A 55 7.81 23.48 -18.27
N ILE A 56 7.17 24.64 -18.19
CA ILE A 56 7.46 25.69 -17.22
C ILE A 56 6.42 25.61 -16.10
N SER A 57 6.86 25.51 -14.84
CA SER A 57 5.96 25.50 -13.68
C SER A 57 5.38 26.91 -13.45
N ALA A 58 4.05 27.05 -13.53
CA ALA A 58 3.31 28.26 -13.16
C ALA A 58 2.83 28.24 -11.69
N GLY A 59 3.20 27.23 -10.91
CA GLY A 59 2.91 27.12 -9.48
C GLY A 59 1.71 26.23 -9.16
N PHE A 60 1.10 26.48 -8.00
CA PHE A 60 0.05 25.62 -7.43
C PHE A 60 -1.28 26.36 -7.26
N VAL A 61 -2.37 25.68 -7.57
CA VAL A 61 -3.73 26.17 -7.38
C VAL A 61 -4.48 25.24 -6.41
N HIS A 62 -5.07 25.83 -5.37
CA HIS A 62 -5.74 25.10 -4.28
C HIS A 62 -7.26 25.16 -4.45
N VAL A 63 -7.88 24.07 -4.91
CA VAL A 63 -9.27 24.06 -5.41
C VAL A 63 -10.08 22.82 -4.98
N PRO A 64 -11.43 22.90 -4.93
CA PRO A 64 -12.28 21.76 -4.61
C PRO A 64 -12.19 20.63 -5.64
N GLN A 65 -12.11 19.38 -5.19
CA GLN A 65 -11.90 18.22 -6.09
C GLN A 65 -13.07 17.98 -7.09
N ASN A 66 -14.26 18.51 -6.81
CA ASN A 66 -15.45 18.37 -7.66
C ASN A 66 -15.69 19.54 -8.62
N LEU A 67 -14.85 20.59 -8.56
CA LEU A 67 -14.83 21.71 -9.50
C LEU A 67 -14.59 21.20 -10.93
N THR A 68 -15.26 21.78 -11.93
CA THR A 68 -14.96 21.45 -13.33
C THR A 68 -13.64 22.11 -13.76
N ILE A 69 -12.97 21.58 -14.79
CA ILE A 69 -11.77 22.26 -15.30
C ILE A 69 -12.12 23.53 -16.11
N TYR A 70 -13.35 23.64 -16.60
CA TYR A 70 -13.88 24.89 -17.14
C TYR A 70 -13.87 26.00 -16.05
N ASP A 71 -14.49 25.75 -14.89
CA ASP A 71 -14.51 26.71 -13.77
C ASP A 71 -13.09 26.99 -13.22
N LEU A 72 -12.21 25.97 -13.24
CA LEU A 72 -10.80 26.09 -12.86
C LEU A 72 -10.05 27.16 -13.66
N ARG A 73 -10.50 27.51 -14.88
CA ARG A 73 -9.84 28.55 -15.70
C ARG A 73 -9.76 29.87 -14.95
N GLN A 74 -10.86 30.29 -14.33
CA GLN A 74 -10.90 31.53 -13.57
C GLN A 74 -9.91 31.49 -12.40
N HIS A 75 -9.88 30.38 -11.65
CA HIS A 75 -8.94 30.19 -10.55
C HIS A 75 -7.47 30.21 -10.98
N ILE A 76 -7.13 29.64 -12.13
CA ILE A 76 -5.77 29.70 -12.70
C ILE A 76 -5.44 31.13 -13.12
N THR A 77 -6.34 31.81 -13.83
CA THR A 77 -6.13 33.21 -14.26
C THR A 77 -6.02 34.17 -13.08
N ASP A 78 -6.81 33.99 -12.02
CA ASP A 78 -6.79 34.84 -10.82
C ASP A 78 -5.48 34.69 -10.02
N ILE A 79 -4.88 33.50 -10.01
CA ILE A 79 -3.68 33.17 -9.22
C ILE A 79 -2.41 33.30 -10.05
N CYS A 80 -2.31 32.57 -11.17
CA CYS A 80 -1.12 32.51 -12.03
C CYS A 80 -1.09 33.62 -13.09
N GLY A 81 -2.27 34.12 -13.52
CA GLY A 81 -2.36 35.19 -14.53
C GLY A 81 -1.90 36.57 -14.07
N GLN A 82 -1.47 36.71 -12.81
CA GLN A 82 -0.83 37.91 -12.28
C GLN A 82 0.69 37.94 -12.53
N GLU A 83 1.31 36.81 -12.93
CA GLU A 83 2.76 36.73 -13.17
C GLU A 83 3.15 37.09 -14.61
N ASP A 84 4.22 37.88 -14.76
CA ASP A 84 4.80 38.26 -16.05
C ASP A 84 5.36 37.03 -16.79
N GLY A 85 4.53 36.44 -17.66
CA GLY A 85 4.87 35.28 -18.48
C GLY A 85 3.79 34.21 -18.57
N PHE A 86 2.70 34.30 -17.79
CA PHE A 86 1.58 33.38 -17.93
C PHE A 86 0.71 33.73 -19.18
N PRO A 87 0.25 32.75 -19.97
CA PRO A 87 -0.60 33.01 -21.14
C PRO A 87 -1.93 33.68 -20.78
N LYS A 88 -2.31 34.73 -21.51
CA LYS A 88 -3.59 35.45 -21.32
C LYS A 88 -4.81 34.63 -21.70
N ASP A 89 -4.65 33.75 -22.70
CA ASP A 89 -5.63 32.75 -23.11
C ASP A 89 -4.89 31.45 -23.40
N PHE A 90 -5.54 30.33 -23.13
CA PHE A 90 -4.90 29.03 -23.13
C PHE A 90 -5.86 27.87 -23.38
N ILE A 91 -5.30 26.74 -23.83
CA ILE A 91 -6.00 25.46 -23.92
C ILE A 91 -5.44 24.49 -22.88
N TYR A 92 -6.31 23.69 -22.26
CA TYR A 92 -5.83 22.58 -21.42
C TYR A 92 -5.33 21.43 -22.28
N LEU A 93 -4.26 20.80 -21.80
CA LEU A 93 -3.73 19.56 -22.34
C LEU A 93 -3.86 18.46 -21.28
N ARG A 94 -4.16 17.24 -21.73
CA ARG A 94 -4.15 16.04 -20.88
C ARG A 94 -3.28 14.95 -21.49
N SER A 95 -2.61 14.16 -20.66
CA SER A 95 -1.85 12.99 -21.11
C SER A 95 -2.79 11.86 -21.53
N VAL A 96 -2.62 11.36 -22.76
CA VAL A 96 -3.36 10.24 -23.35
C VAL A 96 -2.35 9.27 -23.96
N GLY A 97 -2.04 8.20 -23.24
CA GLY A 97 -1.04 7.23 -23.67
C GLY A 97 0.38 7.79 -23.55
N ARG A 98 1.03 8.11 -24.68
CA ARG A 98 2.40 8.65 -24.76
C ARG A 98 2.47 10.13 -25.15
N CYS A 99 1.33 10.81 -25.20
CA CYS A 99 1.22 12.14 -25.77
C CYS A 99 0.26 13.03 -24.97
N LEU A 100 0.53 14.34 -24.96
CA LEU A 100 -0.39 15.38 -24.51
C LEU A 100 -1.35 15.77 -25.64
N ALA A 101 -2.66 15.74 -25.38
CA ALA A 101 -3.71 16.08 -26.33
C ALA A 101 -4.58 17.25 -25.85
N LYS A 102 -5.06 18.10 -26.78
CA LYS A 102 -6.01 19.20 -26.51
C LYS A 102 -7.28 18.65 -25.85
N VAL A 103 -7.63 19.20 -24.70
CA VAL A 103 -8.96 19.02 -24.11
C VAL A 103 -9.94 19.91 -24.88
N ARG A 104 -11.09 19.34 -25.29
CA ARG A 104 -12.11 20.10 -26.03
C ARG A 104 -13.00 20.90 -25.06
N PRO A 105 -13.56 22.06 -25.43
CA PRO A 105 -14.41 22.86 -24.54
C PRO A 105 -15.55 22.08 -23.86
N GLN A 106 -16.25 21.21 -24.59
CA GLN A 106 -17.28 20.34 -24.00
C GLN A 106 -16.72 19.36 -22.95
N GLN A 107 -15.49 18.85 -23.13
CA GLN A 107 -14.83 18.00 -22.15
C GLN A 107 -14.41 18.78 -20.91
N GLU A 108 -14.18 20.10 -21.01
CA GLU A 108 -13.85 20.93 -19.85
C GLU A 108 -15.01 21.09 -18.86
N LEU A 109 -16.25 21.07 -19.38
CA LEU A 109 -17.49 21.07 -18.59
C LEU A 109 -17.74 19.72 -17.89
N GLU A 110 -17.29 18.62 -18.49
CA GLU A 110 -17.49 17.26 -17.97
C GLU A 110 -16.36 16.80 -17.01
N LEU A 111 -15.12 17.20 -17.29
CA LEU A 111 -13.95 16.82 -16.50
C LEU A 111 -13.82 17.65 -15.22
N LYS A 112 -13.43 17.00 -14.14
CA LYS A 112 -13.29 17.60 -12.80
C LYS A 112 -11.86 17.54 -12.30
N VAL A 113 -11.49 18.41 -11.37
CA VAL A 113 -10.15 18.44 -10.73
C VAL A 113 -9.73 17.06 -10.20
N LYS A 114 -10.66 16.29 -9.60
CA LYS A 114 -10.39 14.92 -9.13
C LYS A 114 -9.97 13.92 -10.22
N ASN A 115 -10.18 14.23 -11.50
CA ASN A 115 -9.73 13.40 -12.62
C ASN A 115 -8.24 13.59 -12.89
N TYR A 116 -7.63 14.66 -12.38
CA TYR A 116 -6.22 15.01 -12.52
C TYR A 116 -5.38 14.58 -11.30
N ARG A 117 -5.87 13.68 -10.44
CA ARG A 117 -5.12 13.11 -9.30
C ARG A 117 -5.01 11.57 -9.35
N PRO A 118 -4.06 10.97 -8.63
CA PRO A 118 -4.04 9.54 -8.38
C PRO A 118 -5.37 9.00 -7.80
N PRO A 119 -5.82 7.81 -8.25
CA PRO A 119 -5.14 6.88 -9.14
C PRO A 119 -5.39 7.11 -10.65
N ILE A 120 -6.10 8.17 -11.05
CA ILE A 120 -6.52 8.39 -12.45
C ILE A 120 -5.34 8.93 -13.28
N THR A 121 -4.62 9.90 -12.73
CA THR A 121 -3.31 10.36 -13.22
C THR A 121 -2.18 9.87 -12.32
N PHE A 122 -0.95 9.99 -12.80
CA PHE A 122 0.27 9.69 -12.05
C PHE A 122 0.52 10.68 -10.89
N ALA A 123 0.12 11.94 -11.07
CA ALA A 123 0.38 13.06 -10.16
C ALA A 123 -0.72 14.14 -10.28
N PRO A 124 -0.89 15.02 -9.27
CA PRO A 124 -1.83 16.14 -9.29
C PRO A 124 -1.30 17.30 -10.16
N GLU A 125 -1.30 17.10 -11.47
CA GLU A 125 -0.72 18.02 -12.46
C GLU A 125 -1.72 18.33 -13.58
N ILE A 126 -1.71 19.57 -14.06
CA ILE A 126 -2.45 20.01 -15.25
C ILE A 126 -1.54 20.80 -16.19
N TYR A 127 -1.65 20.53 -17.48
CA TYR A 127 -0.83 21.15 -18.52
C TYR A 127 -1.67 22.15 -19.31
N VAL A 128 -1.04 23.26 -19.65
CA VAL A 128 -1.65 24.45 -20.26
C VAL A 128 -0.79 24.85 -21.46
N LEU A 129 -1.40 25.20 -22.59
CA LEU A 129 -0.69 25.70 -23.76
C LEU A 129 -1.29 27.04 -24.19
N GLU A 130 -0.45 28.01 -24.52
CA GLU A 130 -0.88 29.30 -25.09
C GLU A 130 -1.65 29.07 -26.40
N GLY A 131 -2.88 29.62 -26.47
CA GLY A 131 -3.76 29.44 -27.63
C GLY A 131 -5.22 29.71 -27.29
N HIS A 132 -6.04 29.98 -28.31
CA HIS A 132 -7.41 30.46 -28.10
C HIS A 132 -8.36 29.34 -27.64
N HIS A 133 -9.18 29.63 -26.63
CA HIS A 133 -10.14 28.65 -26.08
C HIS A 133 -11.21 28.21 -27.10
N ASP A 134 -11.68 29.14 -27.95
CA ASP A 134 -12.86 28.96 -28.82
C ASP A 134 -12.56 28.32 -30.21
N ASP A 135 -11.31 27.91 -30.48
CA ASP A 135 -10.95 27.33 -31.78
C ASP A 135 -11.45 25.88 -31.97
N ASP A 136 -12.68 25.78 -32.48
CA ASP A 136 -13.27 24.62 -33.19
C ASP A 136 -13.90 25.04 -34.55
N SER A 137 -13.53 26.21 -35.10
CA SER A 137 -14.21 26.82 -36.27
C SER A 137 -13.52 26.65 -37.63
N SER A 138 -12.35 25.99 -37.71
CA SER A 138 -11.46 26.07 -38.88
C SER A 138 -11.54 24.94 -39.92
N LEU A 139 -12.43 23.94 -39.76
CA LEU A 139 -12.52 22.77 -40.68
C LEU A 139 -13.81 22.65 -41.50
N ALA A 140 -14.80 23.54 -41.33
CA ALA A 140 -16.08 23.46 -42.04
C ALA A 140 -16.23 24.45 -43.23
N SER A 141 -15.27 25.34 -43.46
CA SER A 141 -15.41 26.54 -44.30
C SER A 141 -14.52 26.59 -45.56
N LYS A 142 -13.85 25.49 -45.93
CA LYS A 142 -13.11 25.35 -47.22
C LYS A 142 -13.74 24.31 -48.14
N SER A 143 -14.93 24.60 -48.66
CA SER A 143 -15.52 23.92 -49.82
C SER A 143 -16.70 24.71 -50.42
N LYS A 144 -16.40 25.72 -51.26
CA LYS A 144 -17.23 26.21 -52.40
C LYS A 144 -16.67 27.51 -53.02
N SER A 145 -15.81 27.38 -54.03
CA SER A 145 -15.77 28.30 -55.17
C SER A 145 -14.98 27.73 -56.35
N SER A 146 -15.41 28.06 -57.58
CA SER A 146 -14.85 27.70 -58.90
C SER A 146 -14.76 26.21 -59.29
N LEU A 147 -15.58 25.84 -60.30
CA LEU A 147 -15.39 24.67 -61.18
C LEU A 147 -14.50 25.04 -62.38
N SER A 148 -13.78 24.08 -62.98
CA SER A 148 -14.04 23.60 -64.36
C SER A 148 -12.94 22.65 -64.92
N HIS A 149 -13.40 21.68 -65.73
CA HIS A 149 -12.65 20.78 -66.65
C HIS A 149 -11.65 19.75 -66.07
N GLU A 150 -11.42 18.57 -66.67
CA GLU A 150 -12.25 17.70 -67.54
C GLU A 150 -11.63 16.29 -67.68
N SER A 151 -12.44 15.21 -67.65
CA SER A 151 -12.12 13.81 -68.04
C SER A 151 -10.97 13.09 -67.26
N SER A 152 -10.94 11.78 -67.01
CA SER A 152 -11.29 10.66 -67.88
C SER A 152 -11.25 9.29 -67.15
N ILE A 153 -12.27 8.44 -67.38
CA ILE A 153 -12.21 6.97 -67.60
C ILE A 153 -11.94 5.94 -66.45
N GLN A 154 -12.90 5.00 -66.34
CA GLN A 154 -12.88 3.58 -65.88
C GLN A 154 -12.41 3.26 -64.44
N SER A 155 -13.19 2.67 -63.51
CA SER A 155 -14.16 1.55 -63.49
C SER A 155 -13.56 0.15 -63.18
N SER A 156 -13.83 -0.37 -61.99
CA SER A 156 -14.07 -1.81 -61.77
C SER A 156 -14.82 -2.06 -60.46
N SER A 157 -15.95 -2.75 -60.55
CA SER A 157 -16.83 -3.14 -59.45
C SER A 157 -16.45 -4.47 -58.82
N SER A 158 -16.69 -4.64 -57.51
CA SER A 158 -17.08 -5.95 -56.96
C SER A 158 -17.87 -5.79 -55.67
N SER A 159 -19.20 -5.79 -55.78
CA SER A 159 -20.13 -5.87 -54.65
C SER A 159 -20.68 -7.29 -54.55
N THR A 160 -20.58 -7.93 -53.38
CA THR A 160 -21.41 -9.09 -53.04
C THR A 160 -22.13 -8.83 -51.74
N ALA A 161 -23.40 -8.42 -51.86
CA ALA A 161 -24.28 -8.21 -50.72
C ALA A 161 -25.03 -9.50 -50.38
N THR A 162 -25.14 -9.82 -49.10
CA THR A 162 -26.15 -10.76 -48.57
C THR A 162 -26.65 -10.27 -47.21
N THR A 163 -27.73 -9.47 -47.28
CA THR A 163 -28.86 -9.40 -46.34
C THR A 163 -28.66 -9.88 -44.89
N GLY A 164 -28.83 -8.97 -43.92
CA GLY A 164 -28.88 -9.35 -42.50
C GLY A 164 -29.11 -8.24 -41.47
N ARG A 165 -30.33 -7.66 -41.44
CA ARG A 165 -31.01 -7.13 -40.23
C ARG A 165 -30.35 -5.95 -39.47
N GLN A 166 -30.98 -4.78 -39.54
CA GLN A 166 -30.76 -3.68 -38.56
C GLN A 166 -31.12 -4.15 -37.14
N GLU A 167 -30.29 -3.83 -36.16
CA GLU A 167 -30.73 -3.57 -34.78
C GLU A 167 -29.96 -2.39 -34.17
N SER A 168 -30.66 -1.28 -34.03
CA SER A 168 -30.28 -0.13 -33.20
C SER A 168 -30.38 -0.50 -31.72
N TRP A 169 -29.29 -0.37 -30.96
CA TRP A 169 -29.31 -0.53 -29.50
C TRP A 169 -29.22 0.82 -28.79
N THR A 170 -30.31 1.57 -28.80
CA THR A 170 -30.63 2.56 -27.77
C THR A 170 -31.63 1.94 -26.81
N ARG A 171 -31.24 1.71 -25.55
CA ARG A 171 -32.20 1.33 -24.50
C ARG A 171 -31.93 2.12 -23.22
N SER A 172 -32.74 3.15 -23.03
CA SER A 172 -32.88 3.84 -21.75
C SER A 172 -33.36 2.85 -20.68
N ILE A 173 -32.81 2.94 -19.47
CA ILE A 173 -33.49 2.51 -18.25
C ILE A 173 -33.34 3.65 -17.24
N SER A 174 -34.46 4.24 -16.87
CA SER A 174 -34.60 5.12 -15.71
C SER A 174 -35.12 4.30 -14.54
N GLU A 175 -34.53 4.45 -13.35
CA GLU A 175 -35.28 4.49 -12.09
C GLU A 175 -34.42 5.00 -10.92
N SER A 176 -35.09 5.52 -9.90
CA SER A 176 -34.52 6.31 -8.80
C SER A 176 -33.94 5.46 -7.65
N PRO A 177 -33.18 6.04 -6.70
CA PRO A 177 -32.26 5.29 -5.85
C PRO A 177 -32.83 4.85 -4.48
N ALA A 178 -32.21 3.81 -3.92
CA ALA A 178 -32.20 3.54 -2.47
C ALA A 178 -30.80 3.04 -2.05
N PRO A 179 -30.31 3.37 -0.83
CA PRO A 179 -28.91 3.16 -0.45
C PRO A 179 -28.64 1.79 0.19
N ILE A 180 -27.46 1.23 -0.04
CA ILE A 180 -26.93 0.11 0.76
C ILE A 180 -25.73 0.59 1.56
N ALA A 181 -25.86 0.51 2.88
CA ALA A 181 -24.89 1.00 3.84
C ALA A 181 -23.74 0.00 4.10
N THR A 182 -22.60 0.55 4.48
CA THR A 182 -21.41 -0.13 5.00
C THR A 182 -21.74 -1.04 6.19
N LEU A 183 -21.40 -2.32 6.11
CA LEU A 183 -21.52 -3.25 7.24
C LEU A 183 -20.16 -3.55 7.89
N ASN A 184 -20.00 -3.05 9.11
CA ASN A 184 -18.95 -3.49 10.04
C ASN A 184 -19.30 -4.88 10.61
N PRO A 185 -18.33 -5.81 10.76
CA PRO A 185 -18.55 -7.09 11.41
C PRO A 185 -18.14 -7.04 12.89
N SER A 186 -19.08 -6.77 13.79
CA SER A 186 -18.88 -6.99 15.23
C SER A 186 -20.19 -7.29 15.94
N PHE A 187 -20.54 -8.57 16.08
CA PHE A 187 -21.55 -9.02 17.03
C PHE A 187 -21.23 -10.43 17.54
N ILE A 188 -21.06 -10.55 18.86
CA ILE A 188 -21.16 -11.81 19.60
C ILE A 188 -22.51 -11.78 20.31
N HIS A 189 -23.23 -12.90 20.32
CA HIS A 189 -24.49 -13.04 21.06
C HIS A 189 -24.23 -13.02 22.58
N SER A 190 -25.10 -12.37 23.35
CA SER A 190 -26.06 -13.11 24.19
C SER A 190 -27.18 -12.21 24.75
N SER A 191 -28.22 -12.85 25.27
CA SER A 191 -29.54 -12.27 25.54
C SER A 191 -29.64 -11.37 26.79
N SER A 192 -30.43 -10.31 26.63
CA SER A 192 -31.47 -9.83 27.55
C SER A 192 -31.53 -10.41 28.97
N GLU A 193 -31.39 -9.53 29.97
CA GLU A 193 -32.25 -9.56 31.16
C GLU A 193 -32.54 -8.14 31.66
N GLN A 194 -33.68 -7.95 32.30
CA GLN A 194 -34.32 -6.64 32.47
C GLN A 194 -33.78 -5.83 33.66
N GLN A 195 -34.06 -4.52 33.61
CA GLN A 195 -33.66 -3.53 34.60
C GLN A 195 -34.20 -3.86 36.01
N ASN A 196 -33.37 -3.61 37.03
CA ASN A 196 -33.88 -3.06 38.28
C ASN A 196 -32.84 -2.15 38.93
N SER A 197 -33.25 -0.93 39.22
CA SER A 197 -32.42 0.10 39.86
C SER A 197 -32.34 -0.13 41.37
N THR A 198 -31.17 0.01 41.97
CA THR A 198 -31.06 0.40 43.39
C THR A 198 -29.81 1.25 43.60
N ILE A 199 -30.05 2.47 44.07
CA ILE A 199 -29.05 3.39 44.59
C ILE A 199 -28.48 2.83 45.89
N LEU A 200 -27.16 2.77 46.05
CA LEU A 200 -26.53 2.95 47.36
C LEU A 200 -25.15 3.60 47.24
N ASP A 201 -25.03 4.76 47.86
CA ASP A 201 -23.76 5.44 48.17
C ASP A 201 -22.92 4.60 49.15
N ARG A 202 -21.59 4.64 49.00
CA ARG A 202 -20.67 4.51 50.13
C ARG A 202 -19.29 5.08 49.80
N SER A 203 -19.12 6.33 50.21
CA SER A 203 -17.82 6.95 50.44
C SER A 203 -16.92 6.12 51.40
N ALA A 204 -15.63 6.06 51.09
CA ALA A 204 -14.57 5.67 52.01
C ALA A 204 -13.29 6.44 51.67
N THR A 205 -12.83 7.24 52.63
CA THR A 205 -11.61 8.06 52.55
C THR A 205 -10.36 7.24 52.86
N SER A 206 -9.20 7.64 52.31
CA SER A 206 -7.99 7.99 53.11
C SER A 206 -6.68 7.89 52.33
N SER A 207 -6.11 9.05 52.02
CA SER A 207 -4.76 9.47 52.44
C SER A 207 -3.52 8.63 52.11
N THR A 208 -2.77 9.14 51.11
CA THR A 208 -1.35 9.51 51.21
C THR A 208 -0.32 8.46 51.67
N SER A 209 0.57 8.06 50.75
CA SER A 209 2.00 7.98 51.06
C SER A 209 2.85 8.45 49.87
N THR A 210 3.72 9.41 50.13
CA THR A 210 4.66 9.97 49.15
C THR A 210 5.97 9.20 49.16
N LEU A 211 6.29 8.51 48.07
CA LEU A 211 7.63 7.98 47.83
C LEU A 211 8.08 8.35 46.41
N SER A 212 8.94 9.36 46.35
CA SER A 212 9.64 9.72 45.12
C SER A 212 10.53 8.55 44.67
N ARG A 213 10.24 7.98 43.51
CA ARG A 213 11.18 7.12 42.79
C ARG A 213 11.14 7.48 41.32
N ALA A 214 12.28 7.88 40.79
CA ALA A 214 12.44 8.31 39.41
C ALA A 214 11.97 7.21 38.45
N SER A 215 10.86 7.47 37.75
CA SER A 215 10.37 6.61 36.67
C SER A 215 10.79 7.23 35.36
N SER A 216 11.89 6.75 34.79
CA SER A 216 12.19 6.93 33.37
C SER A 216 11.03 6.33 32.57
N THR A 217 10.35 7.18 31.80
CA THR A 217 9.28 6.75 30.90
C THR A 217 9.89 5.88 29.81
N LEU A 218 9.63 4.57 29.87
CA LEU A 218 10.04 3.64 28.83
C LEU A 218 9.43 4.08 27.49
N SER A 219 10.26 4.11 26.45
CA SER A 219 9.78 4.45 25.10
C SER A 219 8.67 3.49 24.67
N ALA A 220 7.73 3.98 23.86
CA ALA A 220 6.73 3.12 23.23
C ALA A 220 7.36 1.93 22.48
N ARG A 221 8.61 2.09 22.01
CA ARG A 221 9.40 1.03 21.36
C ARG A 221 9.87 -0.07 22.34
N ASP A 222 10.12 0.27 23.60
CA ASP A 222 10.56 -0.70 24.61
C ASP A 222 9.37 -1.40 25.27
N LEU A 223 8.24 -0.71 25.42
CA LEU A 223 6.96 -1.32 25.77
C LEU A 223 6.49 -2.33 24.70
N ALA A 224 6.73 -2.05 23.42
CA ALA A 224 6.43 -2.99 22.34
C ALA A 224 7.30 -4.26 22.41
N LYS A 225 8.62 -4.13 22.62
CA LYS A 225 9.53 -5.28 22.80
C LYS A 225 9.14 -6.14 24.01
N LEU A 226 8.81 -5.52 25.15
CA LEU A 226 8.42 -6.25 26.36
C LEU A 226 7.12 -7.04 26.14
N ARG A 227 6.17 -6.49 25.38
CA ARG A 227 4.93 -7.16 25.01
C ARG A 227 5.16 -8.35 24.07
N GLU A 228 6.04 -8.18 23.07
CA GLU A 228 6.47 -9.25 22.17
C GLU A 228 7.19 -10.38 22.93
N GLU A 229 8.04 -10.04 23.90
CA GLU A 229 8.72 -11.02 24.76
C GLU A 229 7.75 -11.79 25.66
N GLN A 230 6.76 -11.12 26.27
CA GLN A 230 5.69 -11.78 27.03
C GLN A 230 4.86 -12.73 26.16
N GLU A 231 4.53 -12.33 24.94
CA GLU A 231 3.79 -13.19 23.99
C GLU A 231 4.63 -14.40 23.56
N ARG A 232 5.94 -14.22 23.33
CA ARG A 232 6.88 -15.30 23.04
C ARG A 232 7.01 -16.30 24.20
N LEU A 233 7.02 -15.83 25.45
CA LEU A 233 6.99 -16.69 26.64
C LEU A 233 5.67 -17.47 26.76
N ARG A 234 4.53 -16.81 26.49
CA ARG A 234 3.20 -17.45 26.49
C ARG A 234 3.10 -18.57 25.45
N LEU A 235 3.59 -18.33 24.23
CA LEU A 235 3.65 -19.36 23.17
C LEU A 235 4.56 -20.54 23.57
N ARG A 236 5.71 -20.27 24.21
CA ARG A 236 6.60 -21.32 24.72
C ARG A 236 5.92 -22.19 25.80
N GLN A 237 5.11 -21.60 26.67
CA GLN A 237 4.34 -22.36 27.67
C GLN A 237 3.25 -23.23 27.02
N ILE A 238 2.57 -22.74 25.99
CA ILE A 238 1.56 -23.51 25.23
C ILE A 238 2.22 -24.73 24.55
N GLU A 239 3.39 -24.55 23.94
CA GLU A 239 4.11 -25.65 23.28
C GLU A 239 4.60 -26.71 24.29
N LEU A 240 5.13 -26.28 25.45
CA LEU A 240 5.48 -27.21 26.53
C LEU A 240 4.27 -27.98 27.10
N ALA A 241 3.09 -27.34 27.17
CA ALA A 241 1.85 -27.99 27.58
C ALA A 241 1.29 -28.94 26.50
N ARG A 242 1.61 -28.71 25.23
CA ARG A 242 1.32 -29.63 24.13
C ARG A 242 2.22 -30.86 24.20
N GLN A 243 3.54 -30.67 24.32
CA GLN A 243 4.50 -31.77 24.43
C GLN A 243 4.23 -32.69 25.63
N ARG A 244 3.80 -32.13 26.76
CA ARG A 244 3.37 -32.92 27.94
C ARG A 244 2.17 -33.83 27.63
N ARG A 245 1.16 -33.34 26.91
CA ARG A 245 0.01 -34.16 26.50
C ARG A 245 0.38 -35.22 25.47
N GLU A 246 1.27 -34.90 24.53
CA GLU A 246 1.75 -35.83 23.51
C GLU A 246 2.51 -37.01 24.15
N ILE A 247 3.35 -36.74 25.16
CA ILE A 247 4.02 -37.78 25.97
C ILE A 247 3.01 -38.60 26.79
N GLU A 248 2.00 -37.97 27.36
CA GLU A 248 0.97 -38.65 28.17
C GLU A 248 0.07 -39.57 27.32
N GLU A 249 -0.35 -39.12 26.14
CA GLU A 249 -1.04 -39.95 25.15
C GLU A 249 -0.17 -41.12 24.67
N GLU A 250 1.13 -40.91 24.45
CA GLU A 250 2.03 -42.00 24.06
C GLU A 250 2.21 -43.03 25.19
N GLN A 251 2.29 -42.59 26.46
CA GLN A 251 2.31 -43.51 27.60
C GLN A 251 1.00 -44.28 27.76
N GLN A 252 -0.16 -43.67 27.48
CA GLN A 252 -1.44 -44.37 27.46
C GLN A 252 -1.50 -45.41 26.33
N ARG A 253 -1.02 -45.07 25.13
CA ARG A 253 -0.91 -46.01 23.99
C ARG A 253 0.00 -47.21 24.30
N ARG A 254 1.14 -46.98 24.95
CA ARG A 254 2.06 -48.06 25.36
C ARG A 254 1.41 -49.01 26.37
N LYS A 255 0.68 -48.48 27.35
CA LYS A 255 -0.08 -49.27 28.34
C LYS A 255 -1.21 -50.10 27.71
N THR A 256 -1.91 -49.59 26.71
CA THR A 256 -2.95 -50.39 26.03
C THR A 256 -2.36 -51.48 25.13
N THR A 257 -1.20 -51.24 24.50
CA THR A 257 -0.51 -52.29 23.73
C THR A 257 0.06 -53.42 24.60
N GLU A 258 0.55 -53.13 25.80
CA GLU A 258 1.05 -54.18 26.72
C GLU A 258 -0.08 -55.03 27.34
N SER A 259 -1.29 -54.48 27.48
CA SER A 259 -2.44 -55.20 28.04
C SER A 259 -3.14 -56.17 27.07
N THR A 260 -2.73 -56.23 25.80
CA THR A 260 -3.40 -57.06 24.76
C THR A 260 -2.56 -58.27 24.34
N GLN A 261 -1.66 -58.75 25.21
CA GLN A 261 -0.77 -59.88 24.93
C GLN A 261 -0.72 -60.94 26.05
N SER A 262 -1.87 -61.24 26.66
CA SER A 262 -2.13 -62.54 27.27
C SER A 262 -3.60 -62.91 27.09
N ASP A 263 -3.85 -64.18 26.76
CA ASP A 263 -5.14 -64.83 26.44
C ASP A 263 -5.54 -64.79 24.95
N ASP A 264 -5.10 -65.80 24.20
CA ASP A 264 -6.06 -66.88 23.93
C ASP A 264 -5.35 -68.24 23.70
N SER A 265 -6.09 -69.31 23.99
CA SER A 265 -5.55 -70.68 24.13
C SER A 265 -5.89 -71.59 22.96
N LYS A 266 -5.03 -72.62 22.78
CA LYS A 266 -5.15 -73.67 21.77
C LYS A 266 -6.57 -74.24 21.64
N THR A 267 -7.13 -74.21 20.43
CA THR A 267 -7.99 -75.29 19.94
C THR A 267 -7.57 -75.72 18.54
N GLU A 268 -7.18 -76.99 18.42
CA GLU A 268 -6.60 -77.57 17.22
C GLU A 268 -7.67 -78.36 16.48
N THR A 269 -8.18 -77.84 15.35
CA THR A 269 -9.07 -78.60 14.45
C THR A 269 -8.40 -78.75 13.08
N ARG A 270 -7.83 -79.93 12.88
CA ARG A 270 -7.11 -80.34 11.67
C ARG A 270 -8.08 -80.62 10.53
N ARG A 271 -8.12 -79.77 9.49
CA ARG A 271 -8.72 -80.11 8.19
C ARG A 271 -7.78 -79.72 7.05
N PHE A 272 -7.57 -80.67 6.13
CA PHE A 272 -6.74 -80.54 4.94
C PHE A 272 -7.26 -79.43 4.01
N GLU A 273 -6.41 -78.48 3.62
CA GLU A 273 -6.46 -77.80 2.31
C GLU A 273 -5.04 -77.52 1.78
N LEU A 274 -4.94 -77.28 0.47
CA LEU A 274 -3.74 -77.42 -0.38
C LEU A 274 -2.80 -76.18 -0.39
N PRO A 275 -1.56 -76.31 -0.88
CA PRO A 275 -0.54 -75.25 -0.79
C PRO A 275 -0.76 -74.10 -1.78
N THR A 276 -1.45 -73.04 -1.33
CA THR A 276 -1.54 -71.73 -2.02
C THR A 276 -1.12 -70.54 -1.14
N ARG A 277 -1.04 -70.72 0.18
CA ARG A 277 -0.77 -69.64 1.15
C ARG A 277 0.64 -69.03 1.07
N ASP A 278 1.65 -69.82 0.70
CA ASP A 278 3.04 -69.35 0.73
C ASP A 278 3.33 -68.27 -0.33
N ILE A 279 2.70 -68.40 -1.52
CA ILE A 279 2.83 -67.44 -2.62
C ILE A 279 2.16 -66.10 -2.26
N GLU A 280 1.04 -66.11 -1.54
CA GLU A 280 0.37 -64.88 -1.09
C GLU A 280 1.13 -64.19 0.04
N ALA A 281 1.69 -64.97 0.98
CA ALA A 281 2.55 -64.44 2.04
C ALA A 281 3.85 -63.81 1.49
N GLU A 282 4.44 -64.41 0.45
CA GLU A 282 5.62 -63.87 -0.22
C GLU A 282 5.30 -62.59 -1.01
N LYS A 283 4.17 -62.56 -1.75
CA LYS A 283 3.67 -61.34 -2.40
C LYS A 283 3.40 -60.21 -1.39
N LEU A 284 2.85 -60.52 -0.22
CA LEU A 284 2.60 -59.54 0.84
C LEU A 284 3.90 -58.99 1.44
N LYS A 285 4.95 -59.82 1.59
CA LYS A 285 6.28 -59.36 1.98
C LYS A 285 6.90 -58.45 0.92
N ALA A 286 6.88 -58.85 -0.35
CA ALA A 286 7.40 -58.06 -1.45
C ALA A 286 6.69 -56.70 -1.59
N ALA A 287 5.36 -56.67 -1.38
CA ALA A 287 4.58 -55.42 -1.39
C ALA A 287 4.99 -54.47 -0.25
N LYS A 288 5.17 -54.99 0.98
CA LYS A 288 5.64 -54.20 2.13
C LYS A 288 7.07 -53.68 1.94
N GLU A 289 7.95 -54.50 1.35
CA GLU A 289 9.32 -54.09 1.04
C GLU A 289 9.36 -53.00 -0.04
N GLN A 290 8.52 -53.10 -1.08
CA GLN A 290 8.36 -52.02 -2.07
C GLN A 290 7.79 -50.74 -1.46
N GLU A 291 6.82 -50.83 -0.55
CA GLU A 291 6.29 -49.68 0.17
C GLU A 291 7.37 -49.01 1.05
N GLU A 292 8.19 -49.79 1.74
CA GLU A 292 9.30 -49.28 2.54
C GLU A 292 10.38 -48.63 1.65
N GLN A 293 10.72 -49.24 0.50
CA GLN A 293 11.63 -48.63 -0.48
C GLN A 293 11.08 -47.32 -1.05
N GLN A 294 9.77 -47.22 -1.31
CA GLN A 294 9.13 -45.95 -1.70
C GLN A 294 9.17 -44.92 -0.58
N ARG A 295 8.98 -45.33 0.68
CA ARG A 295 9.08 -44.46 1.86
C ARG A 295 10.49 -43.89 2.00
N ARG A 296 11.53 -44.73 1.93
CA ARG A 296 12.94 -44.31 1.94
C ARG A 296 13.28 -43.37 0.78
N ARG A 297 12.76 -43.61 -0.43
CA ARG A 297 12.92 -42.69 -1.58
C ARG A 297 12.31 -41.31 -1.32
N ARG A 298 11.08 -41.25 -0.76
CA ARG A 298 10.42 -39.98 -0.41
C ARG A 298 11.16 -39.24 0.72
N GLU A 299 11.71 -39.96 1.69
CA GLU A 299 12.53 -39.38 2.76
C GLU A 299 13.82 -38.74 2.20
N LEU A 300 14.53 -39.43 1.31
CA LEU A 300 15.70 -38.90 0.60
C LEU A 300 15.35 -37.70 -0.30
N GLU A 301 14.19 -37.70 -0.95
CA GLU A 301 13.73 -36.59 -1.78
C GLU A 301 13.42 -35.34 -0.92
N VAL A 302 12.77 -35.51 0.22
CA VAL A 302 12.51 -34.42 1.19
C VAL A 302 13.83 -33.90 1.80
N GLU A 303 14.80 -34.77 2.06
CA GLU A 303 16.13 -34.36 2.52
C GLU A 303 16.89 -33.57 1.45
N ALA A 304 16.85 -34.02 0.18
CA ALA A 304 17.43 -33.30 -0.94
C ALA A 304 16.78 -31.91 -1.16
N GLN A 305 15.45 -31.80 -1.00
CA GLN A 305 14.75 -30.51 -1.05
C GLN A 305 15.16 -29.57 0.09
N LYS A 306 15.33 -30.08 1.32
CA LYS A 306 15.87 -29.28 2.45
C LYS A 306 17.31 -28.81 2.19
N ALA A 307 18.17 -29.67 1.65
CA ALA A 307 19.53 -29.32 1.29
C ALA A 307 19.58 -28.28 0.14
N ALA A 308 18.65 -28.33 -0.81
CA ALA A 308 18.52 -27.33 -1.86
C ALA A 308 18.10 -25.96 -1.29
N LEU A 309 17.10 -25.92 -0.41
CA LEU A 309 16.67 -24.70 0.30
C LEU A 309 17.81 -24.06 1.11
N GLN A 310 18.58 -24.86 1.86
CA GLN A 310 19.75 -24.36 2.60
C GLN A 310 20.82 -23.75 1.69
N ARG A 311 21.08 -24.37 0.53
CA ARG A 311 22.00 -23.82 -0.48
C ARG A 311 21.49 -22.52 -1.11
N GLU A 312 20.18 -22.38 -1.34
CA GLU A 312 19.59 -21.12 -1.80
C GLU A 312 19.71 -20.02 -0.74
N GLU A 313 19.44 -20.34 0.53
CA GLU A 313 19.58 -19.39 1.64
C GLU A 313 21.02 -18.91 1.82
N GLN A 314 22.00 -19.81 1.68
CA GLN A 314 23.43 -19.46 1.68
C GLN A 314 23.78 -18.53 0.51
N LYS A 315 23.30 -18.82 -0.70
CA LYS A 315 23.49 -17.93 -1.87
C LYS A 315 22.89 -16.53 -1.62
N ARG A 316 21.68 -16.45 -1.07
CA ARG A 316 21.04 -15.18 -0.72
C ARG A 316 21.84 -14.38 0.31
N LYS A 317 22.41 -15.04 1.33
CA LYS A 317 23.27 -14.40 2.33
C LYS A 317 24.55 -13.83 1.70
N VAL A 318 25.24 -14.61 0.86
CA VAL A 318 26.44 -14.16 0.13
C VAL A 318 26.11 -13.00 -0.82
N GLU A 319 24.96 -13.03 -1.49
CA GLU A 319 24.53 -11.94 -2.38
C GLU A 319 24.18 -10.66 -1.58
N GLN A 320 23.52 -10.78 -0.43
CA GLN A 320 23.27 -9.65 0.47
C GLN A 320 24.58 -9.03 0.99
N GLU A 321 25.53 -9.86 1.42
CA GLU A 321 26.85 -9.40 1.86
C GLU A 321 27.62 -8.68 0.74
N LYS A 322 27.55 -9.19 -0.50
CA LYS A 322 28.14 -8.53 -1.68
C LYS A 322 27.51 -7.16 -1.94
N ARG A 323 26.17 -7.07 -1.97
CA ARG A 323 25.45 -5.80 -2.14
C ARG A 323 25.78 -4.80 -1.04
N GLN A 324 25.95 -5.26 0.21
CA GLN A 324 26.28 -4.40 1.33
C GLN A 324 27.71 -3.84 1.23
N ARG A 325 28.68 -4.64 0.77
CA ARG A 325 30.04 -4.16 0.44
C ARG A 325 30.05 -3.16 -0.71
N GLU A 326 29.24 -3.39 -1.75
CA GLU A 326 29.11 -2.44 -2.87
C GLU A 326 28.58 -1.08 -2.39
N ILE A 327 27.54 -1.06 -1.54
CA ILE A 327 27.01 0.17 -0.92
C ILE A 327 28.07 0.86 -0.04
N GLU A 328 28.79 0.12 0.82
CA GLU A 328 29.85 0.68 1.65
C GLU A 328 31.01 1.28 0.83
N GLN A 329 31.28 0.73 -0.34
CA GLN A 329 32.32 1.23 -1.25
C GLN A 329 31.84 2.46 -2.03
N GLU A 330 30.57 2.50 -2.43
CA GLU A 330 29.96 3.69 -3.04
C GLU A 330 29.91 4.88 -2.07
N GLU A 331 29.55 4.65 -0.81
CA GLU A 331 29.58 5.67 0.26
C GLU A 331 30.99 6.22 0.52
N LYS A 332 32.02 5.35 0.52
CA LYS A 332 33.42 5.79 0.63
C LYS A 332 33.81 6.69 -0.54
N ASN A 333 33.51 6.29 -1.77
CA ASN A 333 33.80 7.07 -2.98
C ASN A 333 33.09 8.44 -2.94
N LYS A 334 31.81 8.49 -2.53
CA LYS A 334 31.04 9.74 -2.36
C LYS A 334 31.65 10.66 -1.29
N ASN A 335 32.09 10.10 -0.16
CA ASN A 335 32.73 10.87 0.91
C ASN A 335 34.11 11.40 0.48
N GLU A 336 34.89 10.62 -0.27
CA GLU A 336 36.15 11.07 -0.88
C GLU A 336 35.91 12.22 -1.87
N GLN A 337 34.95 12.08 -2.79
CA GLN A 337 34.54 13.15 -3.70
C GLN A 337 34.12 14.43 -2.95
N ARG A 338 33.30 14.30 -1.90
CA ARG A 338 32.87 15.44 -1.08
C ARG A 338 34.04 16.12 -0.37
N ASN A 339 35.03 15.35 0.10
CA ASN A 339 36.25 15.89 0.69
C ASN A 339 37.13 16.60 -0.35
N THR A 340 37.26 16.06 -1.58
CA THR A 340 38.00 16.74 -2.66
C THR A 340 37.33 18.04 -3.09
N LEU A 341 36.00 18.07 -3.22
CA LEU A 341 35.23 19.30 -3.50
C LEU A 341 35.43 20.34 -2.39
N SER A 342 35.32 19.93 -1.12
CA SER A 342 35.54 20.83 0.03
C SER A 342 36.99 21.34 0.12
N LYS A 343 37.97 20.61 -0.42
CA LYS A 343 39.36 21.08 -0.54
C LYS A 343 39.49 22.12 -1.66
N LEU A 344 38.98 21.83 -2.84
CA LEU A 344 38.99 22.74 -4.00
C LEU A 344 38.29 24.06 -3.70
N GLU A 345 37.19 24.01 -2.94
CA GLU A 345 36.40 25.18 -2.56
C GLU A 345 37.14 26.08 -1.54
N ARG A 346 37.96 25.49 -0.65
CA ARG A 346 38.88 26.28 0.21
C ARG A 346 40.01 26.91 -0.60
N GLU A 347 40.65 26.14 -1.49
CA GLU A 347 41.73 26.64 -2.36
C GLU A 347 41.24 27.83 -3.20
N LYS A 348 40.04 27.75 -3.78
CA LYS A 348 39.40 28.86 -4.48
C LYS A 348 39.14 30.08 -3.59
N GLN A 349 38.64 29.89 -2.36
CA GLN A 349 38.44 30.99 -1.42
C GLN A 349 39.76 31.67 -1.01
N GLU A 350 40.84 30.89 -0.87
CA GLU A 350 42.19 31.41 -0.60
C GLU A 350 42.75 32.20 -1.79
N GLU A 351 42.55 31.73 -3.03
CA GLU A 351 42.93 32.46 -4.26
C GLU A 351 42.14 33.77 -4.44
N GLU A 352 40.82 33.75 -4.21
CA GLU A 352 39.98 34.95 -4.24
C GLU A 352 40.40 35.96 -3.15
N ALA A 353 40.71 35.49 -1.94
CA ALA A 353 41.23 36.32 -0.85
C ALA A 353 42.60 36.92 -1.19
N ALA A 354 43.53 36.12 -1.73
CA ALA A 354 44.84 36.58 -2.16
C ALA A 354 44.74 37.66 -3.26
N THR A 355 43.88 37.43 -4.26
CA THR A 355 43.60 38.38 -5.34
C THR A 355 43.04 39.71 -4.78
N ARG A 356 42.10 39.63 -3.83
CA ARG A 356 41.52 40.80 -3.16
C ARG A 356 42.55 41.59 -2.35
N ILE A 357 43.45 40.90 -1.64
CA ILE A 357 44.56 41.52 -0.91
C ILE A 357 45.53 42.21 -1.87
N GLN A 358 45.92 41.56 -2.96
CA GLN A 358 46.80 42.15 -3.99
C GLN A 358 46.18 43.39 -4.65
N ALA A 359 44.90 43.34 -5.00
CA ALA A 359 44.18 44.50 -5.56
C ALA A 359 44.12 45.67 -4.57
N SER A 360 43.80 45.40 -3.30
CA SER A 360 43.80 46.40 -2.22
C SER A 360 45.19 47.03 -2.03
N PHE A 361 46.25 46.22 -2.03
CA PHE A 361 47.64 46.66 -1.90
C PHE A 361 48.11 47.50 -3.09
N ARG A 362 47.80 47.09 -4.34
CA ARG A 362 48.05 47.91 -5.55
C ARG A 362 47.35 49.26 -5.44
N GLY A 363 46.08 49.29 -5.02
CA GLY A 363 45.34 50.52 -4.77
C GLY A 363 45.97 51.40 -3.69
N TYR A 364 46.48 50.82 -2.60
CA TYR A 364 47.21 51.53 -1.55
C TYR A 364 48.52 52.14 -2.08
N GLN A 365 49.32 51.42 -2.87
CA GLN A 365 50.53 51.95 -3.48
C GLN A 365 50.25 53.14 -4.41
N SER A 366 49.22 53.04 -5.27
CA SER A 366 48.82 54.15 -6.14
C SER A 366 48.38 55.38 -5.34
N ARG A 367 47.70 55.19 -4.20
CA ARG A 367 47.33 56.27 -3.28
C ARG A 367 48.56 56.90 -2.59
N GLN A 368 49.59 56.12 -2.24
CA GLN A 368 50.83 56.67 -1.68
C GLN A 368 51.62 57.49 -2.73
N LYS A 369 51.86 56.95 -3.92
CA LYS A 369 52.52 57.69 -5.02
C LYS A 369 51.80 59.00 -5.35
N SER A 370 50.46 59.01 -5.26
CA SER A 370 49.63 60.21 -5.45
C SER A 370 49.75 61.22 -4.30
N LYS A 371 49.97 60.76 -3.06
CA LYS A 371 50.27 61.64 -1.91
C LYS A 371 51.65 62.29 -2.07
N ASP A 372 52.66 61.53 -2.45
CA ASP A 372 54.03 62.06 -2.64
C ASP A 372 54.09 63.08 -3.78
N GLN A 373 53.43 62.82 -4.92
CA GLN A 373 53.27 63.83 -5.98
C GLN A 373 52.56 65.11 -5.51
N LYS A 374 51.53 65.00 -4.65
CA LYS A 374 50.89 66.19 -4.05
C LYS A 374 51.85 66.98 -3.16
N ARG A 375 52.67 66.30 -2.34
CA ARG A 375 53.68 66.96 -1.48
C ARG A 375 54.75 67.70 -2.30
N HIS A 376 55.18 67.14 -3.44
CA HIS A 376 56.09 67.83 -4.35
C HIS A 376 55.44 69.04 -5.05
N LYS A 377 54.16 68.95 -5.46
CA LYS A 377 53.45 70.10 -6.05
C LYS A 377 53.24 71.24 -5.05
N THR A 378 52.96 70.96 -3.78
CA THR A 378 52.88 72.00 -2.74
C THR A 378 54.22 72.69 -2.46
N SER A 379 55.35 72.03 -2.69
CA SER A 379 56.67 72.65 -2.53
C SER A 379 57.00 73.68 -3.62
N ASN A 380 56.53 73.49 -4.86
CA ASN A 380 56.78 74.42 -5.96
C ASN A 380 55.85 75.63 -5.97
N PHE A 381 54.64 75.52 -5.41
CA PHE A 381 53.69 76.65 -5.31
C PHE A 381 54.09 77.68 -4.24
N ALA A 382 54.91 77.28 -3.26
CA ALA A 382 55.33 78.15 -2.15
C ALA A 382 56.45 79.16 -2.52
N LYS A 383 56.96 79.16 -3.76
CA LYS A 383 58.16 79.94 -4.16
C LYS A 383 57.89 81.16 -5.02
N SER A 384 56.62 81.50 -5.30
CA SER A 384 56.23 82.49 -6.31
C SER A 384 55.22 83.56 -5.83
N ARG A 385 55.16 83.87 -4.54
CA ARG A 385 54.45 85.08 -4.03
C ARG A 385 55.26 85.80 -2.96
N GLY A 386 55.80 86.95 -3.34
CA GLY A 386 56.33 87.94 -2.42
C GLY A 386 57.23 88.94 -3.14
N LEU A 387 56.70 90.14 -3.44
CA LEU A 387 57.30 91.45 -3.13
C LEU A 387 56.48 92.62 -3.74
N TRP A 388 56.14 93.61 -2.89
CA TRP A 388 55.62 94.99 -3.12
C TRP A 388 54.44 95.21 -4.11
N SER A 389 53.31 95.87 -3.81
CA SER A 389 52.86 96.89 -2.83
C SER A 389 52.89 98.35 -3.33
N ALA A 390 51.70 98.96 -3.29
CA ALA A 390 51.33 100.40 -3.18
C ALA A 390 51.55 101.38 -4.36
N ASP A 391 50.44 102.08 -4.65
CA ASP A 391 50.26 103.49 -5.07
C ASP A 391 51.12 104.13 -6.16
N SER A 392 50.44 104.66 -7.20
CA SER A 392 50.48 106.10 -7.49
C SER A 392 49.45 106.57 -8.53
N ASP A 393 49.06 107.82 -8.34
CA ASP A 393 48.00 108.61 -8.96
C ASP A 393 48.32 109.14 -10.40
N ARG A 394 47.29 109.68 -11.05
CA ARG A 394 47.28 110.76 -12.08
C ARG A 394 47.69 110.57 -13.58
N LYS A 395 46.77 111.15 -14.40
CA LYS A 395 46.94 111.99 -15.61
C LYS A 395 47.23 111.37 -17.00
N ARG A 396 46.17 111.35 -17.82
CA ARG A 396 45.99 112.11 -19.09
C ARG A 396 47.24 112.72 -19.76
N GLU A 397 47.58 112.24 -20.97
CA GLU A 397 47.73 113.02 -22.22
C GLU A 397 47.88 112.07 -23.44
N GLN A 398 47.03 112.21 -24.46
CA GLN A 398 47.30 112.79 -25.80
C GLN A 398 48.19 111.96 -26.75
N SER A 399 47.65 111.71 -27.95
CA SER A 399 48.23 110.94 -29.05
C SER A 399 49.38 111.66 -29.76
N PRO A 400 50.11 110.96 -30.65
CA PRO A 400 50.00 111.37 -32.06
C PRO A 400 49.79 110.21 -33.06
N ILE A 401 49.52 110.61 -34.30
CA ILE A 401 48.94 109.79 -35.40
C ILE A 401 50.06 109.26 -36.33
N LYS A 402 49.70 108.26 -37.15
CA LYS A 402 50.38 107.72 -38.36
C LYS A 402 51.37 106.56 -38.06
N HIS A 403 51.51 105.52 -38.87
CA HIS A 403 51.10 105.29 -40.28
C HIS A 403 50.32 103.96 -40.47
N LYS A 404 49.58 103.85 -41.58
CA LYS A 404 49.10 102.56 -42.11
C LYS A 404 50.30 101.70 -42.53
N THR A 405 50.39 100.48 -42.01
CA THR A 405 51.08 99.38 -42.69
C THR A 405 50.14 98.19 -42.74
N ILE A 406 49.79 97.77 -43.96
CA ILE A 406 49.02 96.56 -44.19
C ILE A 406 50.01 95.39 -44.06
N HIS A 407 50.02 94.74 -42.91
CA HIS A 407 50.66 93.43 -42.77
C HIS A 407 49.61 92.34 -42.89
N SER A 408 49.89 91.41 -43.79
CA SER A 408 49.09 90.24 -44.15
C SER A 408 48.78 89.33 -42.96
N LEU A 409 47.59 88.73 -43.03
CA LEU A 409 47.14 87.63 -42.16
C LEU A 409 48.18 86.48 -42.11
N PRO A 410 48.50 85.93 -40.93
CA PRO A 410 49.07 84.60 -40.80
C PRO A 410 47.92 83.58 -40.67
N LEU A 411 47.50 82.99 -41.80
CA LEU A 411 46.42 81.99 -41.83
C LEU A 411 46.78 80.68 -41.07
N GLU A 412 48.06 80.31 -41.05
CA GLU A 412 48.57 79.05 -40.49
C GLU A 412 48.31 78.85 -38.98
N ARG A 413 48.05 79.93 -38.22
CA ARG A 413 47.89 79.83 -36.76
C ARG A 413 46.54 79.25 -36.34
N ASN A 414 45.51 79.42 -37.16
CA ASN A 414 44.18 78.88 -36.89
C ASN A 414 44.11 77.39 -37.24
N GLU A 415 44.70 77.00 -38.38
CA GLU A 415 44.74 75.60 -38.84
C GLU A 415 45.43 74.67 -37.83
N ALA A 416 46.53 75.13 -37.21
CA ALA A 416 47.20 74.37 -36.15
C ALA A 416 46.34 74.17 -34.89
N GLN A 417 45.55 75.18 -34.50
CA GLN A 417 44.62 75.08 -33.37
C GLN A 417 43.38 74.23 -33.68
N GLU A 418 42.94 74.23 -34.93
CA GLU A 418 41.84 73.40 -35.42
C GLU A 418 42.26 71.93 -35.51
N LEU A 419 43.48 71.64 -36.01
CA LEU A 419 44.10 70.32 -35.95
C LEU A 419 44.26 69.81 -34.50
N GLU A 420 44.68 70.65 -33.55
CA GLU A 420 44.77 70.25 -32.14
C GLU A 420 43.39 69.94 -31.54
N ARG A 421 42.36 70.72 -31.89
CA ARG A 421 40.96 70.45 -31.50
C ARG A 421 40.47 69.11 -32.06
N LEU A 422 40.65 68.87 -33.37
CA LEU A 422 40.25 67.62 -34.02
C LEU A 422 41.00 66.41 -33.46
N GLN A 423 42.30 66.53 -33.18
CA GLN A 423 43.05 65.47 -32.49
C GLN A 423 42.55 65.21 -31.06
N LYS A 424 42.13 66.25 -30.34
CA LYS A 424 41.57 66.11 -28.99
C LYS A 424 40.19 65.47 -29.01
N GLU A 425 39.35 65.82 -29.99
CA GLU A 425 38.03 65.23 -30.21
C GLU A 425 38.14 63.76 -30.65
N ALA A 426 39.06 63.43 -31.56
CA ALA A 426 39.36 62.05 -31.92
C ALA A 426 39.84 61.21 -30.72
N ARG A 427 40.63 61.79 -29.80
CA ARG A 427 41.04 61.13 -28.55
C ARG A 427 39.89 60.95 -27.56
N GLU A 428 38.95 61.91 -27.47
CA GLU A 428 37.72 61.75 -26.67
C GLU A 428 36.81 60.66 -27.24
N LEU A 429 36.60 60.63 -28.57
CA LEU A 429 35.80 59.59 -29.23
C LEU A 429 36.42 58.20 -29.06
N ALA A 430 37.74 58.06 -29.25
CA ALA A 430 38.44 56.80 -29.01
C ALA A 430 38.32 56.34 -27.54
N ARG A 431 38.35 57.28 -26.58
CA ARG A 431 38.15 56.97 -25.16
C ARG A 431 36.71 56.53 -24.87
N ARG A 432 35.70 57.23 -25.39
CA ARG A 432 34.28 56.85 -25.19
C ARG A 432 34.00 55.47 -25.79
N LYS A 433 34.53 55.20 -26.97
CA LYS A 433 34.43 53.87 -27.59
C LYS A 433 35.08 52.79 -26.73
N ALA A 434 36.28 53.02 -26.19
CA ALA A 434 36.92 52.06 -25.29
C ALA A 434 36.16 51.86 -23.95
N GLU A 435 35.49 52.90 -23.44
CA GLU A 435 34.59 52.81 -22.26
C GLU A 435 33.30 52.03 -22.59
N GLU A 436 32.79 52.14 -23.82
CA GLU A 436 31.64 51.39 -24.34
C GLU A 436 31.98 49.92 -24.61
N ASP A 437 33.07 49.64 -25.34
CA ASP A 437 33.60 48.29 -25.61
C ASP A 437 33.81 47.51 -24.29
N HIS A 438 34.36 48.15 -23.26
CA HIS A 438 34.56 47.52 -21.94
C HIS A 438 33.25 47.32 -21.16
N ALA A 439 32.26 48.22 -21.32
CA ALA A 439 30.94 48.04 -20.73
C ALA A 439 30.15 46.90 -21.41
N GLU A 440 30.35 46.67 -22.72
CA GLU A 440 29.82 45.50 -23.42
C GLU A 440 30.51 44.21 -22.97
N GLU A 441 31.84 44.21 -22.79
CA GLU A 441 32.61 43.07 -22.28
C GLU A 441 32.12 42.61 -20.88
N ILE A 442 31.86 43.56 -19.97
CA ILE A 442 31.29 43.26 -18.64
C ILE A 442 29.90 42.62 -18.75
N LYS A 443 29.02 43.17 -19.60
CA LYS A 443 27.68 42.60 -19.84
C LYS A 443 27.76 41.20 -20.45
N ALA A 444 28.66 40.99 -21.41
CA ALA A 444 28.86 39.69 -22.04
C ALA A 444 29.30 38.63 -21.02
N HIS A 445 30.25 38.98 -20.13
CA HIS A 445 30.67 38.10 -19.03
C HIS A 445 29.52 37.81 -18.05
N GLU A 446 28.68 38.80 -17.73
CA GLU A 446 27.50 38.61 -16.87
C GLU A 446 26.45 37.70 -17.51
N VAL A 447 26.17 37.87 -18.81
CA VAL A 447 25.27 36.99 -19.59
C VAL A 447 25.79 35.55 -19.60
N VAL A 448 27.09 35.33 -19.84
CA VAL A 448 27.69 33.98 -19.77
C VAL A 448 27.51 33.37 -18.39
N LYS A 449 27.85 34.10 -17.31
CA LYS A 449 27.69 33.63 -15.93
C LYS A 449 26.25 33.28 -15.57
N LEU A 450 25.27 34.07 -16.05
CA LEU A 450 23.85 33.79 -15.86
C LEU A 450 23.41 32.55 -16.66
N SER A 451 23.92 32.37 -17.88
CA SER A 451 23.62 31.18 -18.69
C SER A 451 24.16 29.89 -18.07
N GLU A 452 25.38 29.90 -17.51
CA GLU A 452 25.95 28.77 -16.77
C GLU A 452 25.12 28.43 -15.52
N HIS A 453 24.63 29.46 -14.81
CA HIS A 453 23.77 29.24 -13.65
C HIS A 453 22.40 28.65 -14.03
N LEU A 454 21.82 29.10 -15.14
CA LEU A 454 20.57 28.52 -15.67
C LEU A 454 20.75 27.08 -16.12
N GLU A 455 21.82 26.72 -16.80
CA GLU A 455 22.09 25.32 -17.16
C GLU A 455 22.32 24.44 -15.93
N LYS A 456 23.00 24.96 -14.91
CA LYS A 456 23.11 24.26 -13.63
C LYS A 456 21.74 24.01 -13.00
N LEU A 457 20.89 25.03 -12.89
CA LEU A 457 19.53 24.88 -12.33
C LEU A 457 18.64 23.92 -13.16
N LYS A 458 18.77 23.91 -14.49
CA LYS A 458 18.10 22.92 -15.35
C LYS A 458 18.57 21.51 -15.02
N SER A 459 19.89 21.29 -14.89
CA SER A 459 20.44 19.97 -14.58
C SER A 459 20.00 19.46 -13.21
N GLU A 460 19.99 20.32 -12.18
CA GLU A 460 19.49 19.99 -10.84
C GLU A 460 17.99 19.67 -10.87
N ARG A 461 17.18 20.41 -11.64
CA ARG A 461 15.75 20.13 -11.81
C ARG A 461 15.49 18.79 -12.51
N ILE A 462 16.28 18.45 -13.53
CA ILE A 462 16.20 17.16 -14.23
C ILE A 462 16.60 16.01 -13.29
N GLU A 463 17.64 16.18 -12.47
CA GLU A 463 18.03 15.16 -11.49
C GLU A 463 16.95 14.94 -10.42
N LEU A 464 16.34 16.02 -9.91
CA LEU A 464 15.23 15.94 -8.96
C LEU A 464 14.00 15.25 -9.55
N GLU A 465 13.66 15.52 -10.81
CA GLU A 465 12.52 14.87 -11.48
C GLU A 465 12.79 13.38 -11.72
N ASN A 466 14.00 13.01 -12.15
CA ASN A 466 14.42 11.61 -12.26
C ASN A 466 14.35 10.87 -10.92
N ASN A 467 14.75 11.51 -9.82
CA ASN A 467 14.64 10.96 -8.47
C ASN A 467 13.17 10.79 -8.03
N ARG A 468 12.32 11.78 -8.32
CA ARG A 468 10.87 11.72 -8.09
C ARG A 468 10.23 10.56 -8.85
N GLU A 469 10.53 10.44 -10.14
CA GLU A 469 10.09 9.33 -10.98
C GLU A 469 10.52 7.97 -10.42
N ALA A 470 11.78 7.83 -10.00
CA ALA A 470 12.29 6.59 -9.43
C ALA A 470 11.54 6.19 -8.15
N ILE A 471 11.21 7.15 -7.28
CA ILE A 471 10.39 6.94 -6.08
C ILE A 471 8.99 6.47 -6.46
N ILE A 472 8.33 7.10 -7.44
CA ILE A 472 6.95 6.75 -7.82
C ILE A 472 6.91 5.39 -8.54
N ARG A 473 7.87 5.09 -9.43
CA ARG A 473 8.05 3.76 -10.04
C ARG A 473 8.23 2.69 -8.95
N ARG A 474 9.00 2.98 -7.90
CA ARG A 474 9.17 2.08 -6.75
C ARG A 474 7.89 1.92 -5.92
N MET A 475 7.13 2.99 -5.70
CA MET A 475 5.82 2.94 -5.04
C MET A 475 4.84 2.06 -5.83
N GLN A 476 4.75 2.24 -7.15
CA GLN A 476 3.91 1.42 -8.04
C GLN A 476 4.31 -0.07 -7.97
N GLN A 477 5.60 -0.38 -7.99
CA GLN A 477 6.10 -1.75 -7.83
C GLN A 477 5.68 -2.36 -6.48
N LEU A 478 5.74 -1.60 -5.39
CA LEU A 478 5.29 -2.05 -4.07
C LEU A 478 3.77 -2.24 -4.02
N HIS A 479 2.98 -1.34 -4.62
CA HIS A 479 1.52 -1.50 -4.73
C HIS A 479 1.15 -2.75 -5.52
N ALA A 480 1.83 -3.04 -6.64
CA ALA A 480 1.64 -4.27 -7.40
C ALA A 480 1.97 -5.52 -6.57
N GLN A 481 3.09 -5.52 -5.85
CA GLN A 481 3.46 -6.64 -4.95
C GLN A 481 2.46 -6.85 -3.80
N ILE A 482 1.85 -5.79 -3.27
CA ILE A 482 0.80 -5.88 -2.24
C ILE A 482 -0.49 -6.43 -2.85
N ALA A 483 -0.86 -6.01 -4.07
CA ALA A 483 -2.03 -6.54 -4.77
C ALA A 483 -1.89 -8.04 -5.04
N VAL A 484 -0.72 -8.49 -5.53
CA VAL A 484 -0.42 -9.90 -5.76
C VAL A 484 -0.50 -10.70 -4.45
N ARG A 485 0.16 -10.25 -3.38
CA ARG A 485 0.10 -10.94 -2.08
C ARG A 485 -1.33 -11.07 -1.53
N ARG A 486 -2.15 -10.01 -1.65
CA ARG A 486 -3.57 -10.08 -1.26
C ARG A 486 -4.36 -11.11 -2.08
N THR A 487 -4.07 -11.27 -3.38
CA THR A 487 -4.70 -12.32 -4.19
C THR A 487 -4.23 -13.72 -3.80
N GLU A 488 -2.94 -13.91 -3.53
CA GLU A 488 -2.37 -15.18 -3.05
C GLU A 488 -2.98 -15.59 -1.70
N GLU A 489 -3.01 -14.69 -0.72
CA GLU A 489 -3.62 -14.92 0.60
C GLU A 489 -5.10 -15.29 0.50
N ARG A 490 -5.86 -14.56 -0.33
CA ARG A 490 -7.28 -14.83 -0.60
C ARG A 490 -7.47 -16.22 -1.20
N ASP A 491 -6.64 -16.61 -2.15
CA ASP A 491 -6.81 -17.87 -2.87
C ASP A 491 -6.31 -19.08 -2.05
N LEU A 492 -5.28 -18.90 -1.21
CA LEU A 492 -4.93 -19.84 -0.13
C LEU A 492 -6.05 -19.99 0.90
N TRP A 493 -6.71 -18.90 1.29
CA TRP A 493 -7.87 -18.95 2.20
C TRP A 493 -9.04 -19.71 1.56
N LYS A 494 -9.36 -19.45 0.29
CA LYS A 494 -10.38 -20.22 -0.46
C LYS A 494 -10.05 -21.71 -0.50
N GLN A 495 -8.81 -22.09 -0.77
CA GLN A 495 -8.39 -23.50 -0.77
C GLN A 495 -8.61 -24.15 0.60
N LYS A 496 -8.14 -23.52 1.68
CA LYS A 496 -8.35 -24.02 3.06
C LYS A 496 -9.83 -24.11 3.42
N TYR A 497 -10.62 -23.11 3.07
CA TYR A 497 -12.07 -23.10 3.27
C TYR A 497 -12.75 -24.25 2.52
N LEU A 498 -12.41 -24.50 1.25
CA LEU A 498 -12.99 -25.58 0.45
C LEU A 498 -12.64 -26.97 0.99
N VAL A 499 -11.39 -27.18 1.43
CA VAL A 499 -10.98 -28.43 2.09
C VAL A 499 -11.76 -28.63 3.39
N GLN A 500 -11.85 -27.60 4.23
CA GLN A 500 -12.59 -27.68 5.49
C GLN A 500 -14.10 -27.88 5.26
N LYS A 501 -14.69 -27.23 4.27
CA LYS A 501 -16.11 -27.38 3.89
C LYS A 501 -16.45 -28.81 3.45
N LYS A 502 -15.56 -29.48 2.72
CA LYS A 502 -15.71 -30.91 2.40
C LYS A 502 -15.70 -31.77 3.67
N LYS A 503 -14.72 -31.55 4.54
CA LYS A 503 -14.59 -32.27 5.82
C LYS A 503 -15.79 -32.05 6.75
N THR A 504 -16.37 -30.84 6.80
CA THR A 504 -17.59 -30.61 7.59
C THR A 504 -18.81 -31.28 6.98
N ALA A 505 -18.95 -31.32 5.66
CA ALA A 505 -20.04 -32.05 5.00
C ALA A 505 -19.98 -33.56 5.28
N GLU A 506 -18.80 -34.18 5.25
CA GLU A 506 -18.60 -35.58 5.65
C GLU A 506 -18.98 -35.84 7.12
N LEU A 507 -18.71 -34.88 8.02
CA LEU A 507 -19.08 -34.99 9.43
C LEU A 507 -20.59 -34.77 9.64
N GLU A 508 -21.23 -33.87 8.91
CA GLU A 508 -22.68 -33.71 8.90
C GLU A 508 -23.37 -34.99 8.40
N GLU A 509 -22.87 -35.61 7.33
CA GLU A 509 -23.40 -36.87 6.79
C GLU A 509 -23.28 -38.01 7.81
N LYS A 510 -22.11 -38.19 8.43
CA LYS A 510 -21.91 -39.17 9.51
C LYS A 510 -22.81 -38.91 10.72
N THR A 511 -23.05 -37.63 11.05
CA THR A 511 -23.94 -37.24 12.14
C THR A 511 -25.40 -37.56 11.80
N ARG A 512 -25.84 -37.27 10.56
CA ARG A 512 -27.19 -37.64 10.08
C ARG A 512 -27.39 -39.15 10.05
N ALA A 513 -26.40 -39.92 9.60
CA ALA A 513 -26.43 -41.39 9.66
C ALA A 513 -26.57 -41.89 11.10
N ALA A 514 -25.76 -41.39 12.03
CA ALA A 514 -25.87 -41.75 13.46
C ALA A 514 -27.25 -41.39 14.06
N PHE A 515 -27.86 -40.27 13.65
CA PHE A 515 -29.24 -39.93 14.03
C PHE A 515 -30.30 -40.84 13.38
N GLN A 516 -30.04 -41.37 12.18
CA GLN A 516 -30.90 -42.34 11.49
C GLN A 516 -30.84 -43.72 12.15
N ASP A 517 -29.66 -44.13 12.64
CA ASP A 517 -29.43 -45.43 13.28
C ASP A 517 -29.91 -45.48 14.74
N GLN A 518 -29.95 -44.34 15.43
CA GLN A 518 -30.48 -44.19 16.80
C GLN A 518 -31.86 -44.85 17.03
N PRO A 519 -32.92 -44.55 16.25
CA PRO A 519 -34.24 -45.16 16.45
C PRO A 519 -34.29 -46.66 16.13
N ASP A 520 -33.46 -47.17 15.21
CA ASP A 520 -33.38 -48.62 14.93
C ASP A 520 -32.73 -49.36 16.10
N LEU A 521 -31.61 -48.85 16.61
CA LEU A 521 -30.95 -49.36 17.81
C LEU A 521 -31.88 -49.29 19.04
N ALA A 522 -32.59 -48.18 19.23
CA ALA A 522 -33.58 -48.04 20.30
C ALA A 522 -34.69 -49.09 20.18
N SER A 523 -35.29 -49.25 18.99
CA SER A 523 -36.34 -50.25 18.72
C SER A 523 -35.84 -51.68 18.95
N ARG A 524 -34.61 -51.98 18.54
CA ARG A 524 -33.96 -53.28 18.72
C ARG A 524 -33.68 -53.58 20.20
N THR A 525 -33.26 -52.57 20.99
CA THR A 525 -33.09 -52.73 22.45
C THR A 525 -34.43 -52.89 23.18
N GLU A 526 -35.49 -52.17 22.79
CA GLU A 526 -36.84 -52.42 23.33
C GLU A 526 -37.34 -53.82 23.00
N GLN A 527 -37.11 -54.30 21.78
CA GLN A 527 -37.47 -55.67 21.40
C GLN A 527 -36.72 -56.71 22.24
N THR A 528 -35.43 -56.51 22.55
CA THR A 528 -34.68 -57.43 23.43
C THR A 528 -35.13 -57.33 24.89
N LYS A 529 -35.46 -56.14 25.41
CA LYS A 529 -36.08 -55.97 26.74
C LYS A 529 -37.41 -56.73 26.85
N LEU A 530 -38.28 -56.64 25.84
CA LEU A 530 -39.55 -57.36 25.79
C LEU A 530 -39.34 -58.88 25.78
N ARG A 531 -38.40 -59.39 24.98
CA ARG A 531 -38.04 -60.82 24.97
C ARG A 531 -37.51 -61.29 26.34
N LEU A 532 -36.65 -60.51 26.98
CA LEU A 532 -36.13 -60.79 28.32
C LEU A 532 -37.25 -60.79 29.37
N ASN A 533 -38.15 -59.80 29.36
CA ASN A 533 -39.29 -59.70 30.29
C ASN A 533 -40.26 -60.88 30.13
N ASN A 534 -40.50 -61.34 28.90
CA ASN A 534 -41.30 -62.55 28.67
C ASN A 534 -40.57 -63.80 29.17
N SER A 535 -39.25 -63.89 28.98
CA SER A 535 -38.44 -64.99 29.52
C SER A 535 -38.39 -65.02 31.05
N THR A 536 -38.31 -63.87 31.74
CA THR A 536 -38.33 -63.81 33.21
C THR A 536 -39.70 -64.17 33.76
N LYS A 537 -40.80 -63.77 33.10
CA LYS A 537 -42.16 -64.20 33.48
C LYS A 537 -42.34 -65.72 33.37
N LEU A 538 -41.92 -66.33 32.25
CA LEU A 538 -41.96 -67.79 32.06
C LEU A 538 -41.12 -68.53 33.12
N ARG A 539 -39.94 -68.00 33.44
CA ARG A 539 -39.10 -68.52 34.51
C ARG A 539 -39.77 -68.40 35.89
N GLN A 540 -40.37 -67.25 36.20
CA GLN A 540 -41.08 -67.03 37.46
C GLN A 540 -42.28 -67.98 37.60
N GLN A 541 -43.01 -68.22 36.52
CA GLN A 541 -44.09 -69.22 36.50
C GLN A 541 -43.56 -70.61 36.82
N ALA A 542 -42.51 -71.06 36.12
CA ALA A 542 -41.88 -72.36 36.38
C ALA A 542 -41.33 -72.47 37.81
N GLU A 543 -40.76 -71.40 38.37
CA GLU A 543 -40.31 -71.36 39.76
C GLU A 543 -41.48 -71.48 40.75
N ASN A 544 -42.62 -70.83 40.47
CA ASN A 544 -43.84 -70.93 41.28
C ASN A 544 -44.45 -72.34 41.22
N GLU A 545 -44.55 -72.94 40.02
CA GLU A 545 -44.98 -74.34 39.83
C GLU A 545 -44.04 -75.32 40.57
N CYS A 546 -42.73 -75.12 40.48
CA CYS A 546 -41.75 -75.91 41.25
C CYS A 546 -41.92 -75.73 42.77
N GLN A 547 -42.33 -74.56 43.25
CA GLN A 547 -42.61 -74.34 44.68
C GLN A 547 -43.89 -75.05 45.11
N LEU A 548 -44.95 -75.01 44.29
CA LEU A 548 -46.20 -75.71 44.56
C LEU A 548 -45.97 -77.23 44.63
N LEU A 549 -45.28 -77.81 43.65
CA LEU A 549 -44.92 -79.24 43.64
C LEU A 549 -44.06 -79.63 44.85
N LYS A 550 -43.16 -78.74 45.32
CA LYS A 550 -42.40 -78.97 46.56
C LYS A 550 -43.30 -78.97 47.81
N GLN A 551 -44.30 -78.10 47.87
CA GLN A 551 -45.28 -78.07 48.96
C GLN A 551 -46.16 -79.33 48.94
N GLU A 552 -46.67 -79.74 47.78
CA GLU A 552 -47.43 -80.99 47.61
C GLU A 552 -46.61 -82.22 48.01
N LEU A 553 -45.35 -82.31 47.59
CA LEU A 553 -44.44 -83.37 48.03
C LEU A 553 -44.20 -83.36 49.56
N HIS A 554 -44.13 -82.17 50.18
CA HIS A 554 -43.99 -82.06 51.63
C HIS A 554 -45.28 -82.48 52.37
N GLN A 555 -46.45 -82.12 51.84
CA GLN A 555 -47.74 -82.58 52.34
C GLN A 555 -47.89 -84.10 52.20
N MET A 556 -47.63 -84.67 51.01
CA MET A 556 -47.66 -86.11 50.78
C MET A 556 -46.70 -86.87 51.72
N ARG A 557 -45.48 -86.37 51.92
CA ARG A 557 -44.53 -86.94 52.90
C ARG A 557 -45.07 -86.88 54.32
N SER A 558 -45.71 -85.78 54.70
CA SER A 558 -46.31 -85.61 56.04
C SER A 558 -47.51 -86.55 56.25
N SER A 559 -48.36 -86.70 55.23
CA SER A 559 -49.47 -87.68 55.23
C SER A 559 -48.97 -89.12 55.30
N LEU A 560 -47.92 -89.47 54.55
CA LEU A 560 -47.26 -90.78 54.64
C LEU A 560 -46.69 -91.01 56.04
N HIS A 561 -45.98 -90.06 56.63
CA HIS A 561 -45.47 -90.19 58.00
C HIS A 561 -46.59 -90.30 59.05
N SER A 562 -47.75 -89.69 58.82
CA SER A 562 -48.92 -89.83 59.69
C SER A 562 -49.55 -91.23 59.57
N LEU A 563 -49.66 -91.75 58.34
CA LEU A 563 -50.14 -93.11 58.07
C LEU A 563 -49.18 -94.17 58.63
N GLU A 564 -47.87 -93.98 58.46
CA GLU A 564 -46.82 -94.84 58.99
C GLU A 564 -46.85 -94.90 60.53
N LYS A 565 -47.07 -93.75 61.21
CA LYS A 565 -47.30 -93.70 62.66
C LYS A 565 -48.62 -94.35 63.12
N SER A 566 -49.57 -94.59 62.22
CA SER A 566 -50.83 -95.27 62.51
C SER A 566 -50.80 -96.79 62.25
N SER A 567 -49.67 -97.34 61.78
CA SER A 567 -49.58 -98.74 61.38
C SER A 567 -48.93 -99.64 62.45
N ILE A 568 -49.73 -100.54 63.04
CA ILE A 568 -49.27 -101.78 63.67
C ILE A 568 -50.18 -102.94 63.17
N PRO A 569 -49.71 -104.19 63.23
CA PRO A 569 -49.40 -105.02 62.07
C PRO A 569 -50.62 -105.69 61.39
N ALA A 570 -50.44 -106.10 60.13
CA ALA A 570 -51.48 -106.72 59.32
C ALA A 570 -51.91 -108.13 59.79
N LYS A 571 -53.21 -108.45 59.65
CA LYS A 571 -53.71 -109.85 59.66
C LYS A 571 -55.00 -110.08 58.83
N LEU A 572 -54.80 -110.42 57.55
CA LEU A 572 -55.49 -111.44 56.72
C LEU A 572 -56.99 -111.34 56.32
N LEU A 573 -57.23 -111.81 55.07
CA LEU A 573 -58.47 -112.29 54.39
C LEU A 573 -59.45 -111.24 53.80
N PRO A 574 -60.25 -111.61 52.76
CA PRO A 574 -60.02 -112.52 51.61
C PRO A 574 -60.35 -111.87 50.23
N PRO A 575 -60.11 -112.54 49.07
CA PRO A 575 -60.29 -111.93 47.74
C PRO A 575 -61.66 -112.23 47.05
N PRO A 576 -62.21 -111.25 46.29
CA PRO A 576 -63.21 -111.46 45.22
C PRO A 576 -62.67 -110.96 43.84
N PRO A 577 -63.39 -111.14 42.69
CA PRO A 577 -62.75 -111.67 41.48
C PRO A 577 -62.56 -110.70 40.30
N LEU A 578 -61.73 -111.15 39.34
CA LEU A 578 -61.65 -110.63 37.96
C LEU A 578 -63.01 -110.79 37.23
N PRO A 579 -63.35 -109.88 36.30
CA PRO A 579 -63.14 -110.27 34.90
C PRO A 579 -62.70 -109.15 33.92
N GLN A 580 -61.89 -109.61 32.95
CA GLN A 580 -61.93 -109.30 31.50
C GLN A 580 -61.36 -108.01 30.91
N GLN A 581 -60.70 -108.23 29.77
CA GLN A 581 -59.97 -107.29 28.93
C GLN A 581 -60.85 -106.71 27.82
N GLN A 582 -60.60 -105.46 27.45
CA GLN A 582 -60.65 -104.90 26.08
C GLN A 582 -59.59 -103.78 26.09
N GLN A 583 -58.35 -103.96 25.60
CA GLN A 583 -57.86 -104.28 24.25
C GLN A 583 -58.10 -103.14 23.23
N GLN A 584 -57.00 -102.45 22.87
CA GLN A 584 -56.77 -101.73 21.59
C GLN A 584 -57.64 -100.48 21.31
N GLN A 585 -57.19 -99.37 20.71
CA GLN A 585 -55.88 -98.84 20.25
C GLN A 585 -55.76 -97.36 20.75
N ASN A 586 -54.93 -96.41 20.30
CA ASN A 586 -53.88 -96.34 19.27
C ASN A 586 -52.86 -95.22 19.57
N ILE A 587 -51.88 -95.03 18.69
CA ILE A 587 -51.03 -93.82 18.56
C ILE A 587 -51.46 -93.11 17.26
N PRO A 588 -51.49 -91.76 17.20
CA PRO A 588 -50.46 -91.08 16.43
C PRO A 588 -49.84 -89.89 17.17
N ILE A 589 -48.51 -89.86 17.18
CA ILE A 589 -47.72 -88.63 17.27
C ILE A 589 -47.87 -87.91 15.93
N ILE A 590 -48.18 -86.62 15.96
CA ILE A 590 -47.71 -85.55 15.06
C ILE A 590 -48.35 -84.25 15.57
N PHE A 591 -47.55 -83.27 15.95
CA PHE A 591 -47.81 -81.88 15.56
C PHE A 591 -46.48 -81.14 15.41
N ASP A 592 -46.26 -80.71 14.17
CA ASP A 592 -45.11 -79.93 13.73
C ASP A 592 -45.35 -78.45 14.10
N ILE A 593 -44.40 -77.83 14.81
CA ILE A 593 -44.36 -76.37 14.97
C ILE A 593 -42.97 -75.90 14.57
N THR A 594 -42.85 -75.57 13.29
CA THR A 594 -41.66 -74.97 12.69
C THR A 594 -41.45 -73.55 13.23
N LEU A 595 -40.66 -73.40 14.30
CA LEU A 595 -40.16 -72.10 14.74
C LEU A 595 -39.11 -71.58 13.75
N LYS A 596 -39.53 -70.71 12.82
CA LYS A 596 -38.61 -69.91 12.01
C LYS A 596 -37.98 -68.81 12.87
N TYR A 597 -36.66 -68.88 12.98
CA TYR A 597 -35.76 -67.74 13.23
C TYR A 597 -35.19 -67.25 11.89
#